data_AF-A0A965ZRW4-F1
#
_entry.id   AF-A0A965ZRW4-F1
#
_cell.length_a   1.000
_cell.length_b   1.000
_cell.length_c   1.000
_cell.angle_alpha   90.00
_cell.angle_beta   90.00
_cell.angle_gamma   90.00
#
_symmetry.space_group_name_H-M   'P 1'
#
loop_
_entity.id
_entity.type
_entity.pdbx_description
1 polymer ?
#
loop_
_entity_poly.entity_id
_entity_poly.type
_entity_poly.pdbx_seq_one_letter_code
_entity_poly.pdbx_strand_id
1 'polypeptide(L)' 'VPIVSNGADMVYTVGARDGNWTMEGIDWTTGESVFHYTTGSTRYNTQFSGVLMDQEGRLFHTTIHGILRYERLPR' A
#
# COMPACT_ATOMS: atom_id res chain seq x y z
N VAL A 1 2.38 8.54 3.23
CA VAL A 1 3.02 9.21 2.06
C VAL A 1 3.14 8.19 0.92
N PRO A 2 2.64 8.49 -0.29
CA PRO A 2 2.64 7.54 -1.41
C PRO A 2 4.04 7.36 -2.01
N ILE A 3 4.23 6.29 -2.78
CA ILE A 3 5.38 6.10 -3.68
C ILE A 3 4.91 5.85 -5.11
N VAL A 4 5.78 6.16 -6.07
CA VAL A 4 5.56 5.89 -7.50
C VAL A 4 6.56 4.84 -7.95
N SER A 5 6.08 3.84 -8.69
CA SER A 5 6.92 2.91 -9.44
C SER A 5 6.78 3.19 -10.92
N ASN A 6 7.75 3.91 -11.48
CA ASN A 6 7.75 4.24 -12.91
C ASN A 6 7.80 3.00 -13.81
N GLY A 7 8.53 1.96 -13.40
CA GLY A 7 8.65 0.72 -14.19
C GLY A 7 7.37 -0.11 -14.23
N ALA A 8 6.47 0.08 -13.27
CA ALA A 8 5.17 -0.60 -13.23
C ALA A 8 4.01 0.30 -13.66
N ASP A 9 4.26 1.59 -13.92
CA ASP A 9 3.25 2.64 -14.10
C ASP A 9 2.21 2.73 -12.97
N MET A 10 2.69 2.69 -11.72
CA MET A 10 1.83 2.57 -10.53
C MET A 10 2.16 3.57 -9.43
N VAL A 11 1.13 4.04 -8.73
CA VAL A 11 1.20 4.70 -7.42
C VAL A 11 0.73 3.75 -6.34
N TYR A 12 1.46 3.69 -5.24
CA TYR A 12 1.08 2.93 -4.06
C TYR A 12 0.89 3.84 -2.86
N THR A 13 -0.23 3.68 -2.16
CA THR A 13 -0.55 4.47 -0.97
C THR A 13 -1.34 3.65 0.04
N VAL A 14 -1.38 4.12 1.29
CA VAL A 14 -2.34 3.62 2.28
C VAL A 14 -3.54 4.55 2.27
N GLY A 15 -4.69 4.01 1.91
CA GLY A 15 -5.97 4.69 1.89
C GLY A 15 -6.92 4.21 2.99
N ALA A 16 -8.19 4.55 2.84
CA ALA A 16 -9.27 4.00 3.65
C ALA A 16 -10.51 3.78 2.78
N ARG A 17 -11.17 2.63 2.96
CA ARG A 17 -12.44 2.26 2.32
C ARG A 17 -13.38 1.70 3.38
N ASP A 18 -14.64 2.13 3.39
CA ASP A 18 -15.67 1.66 4.33
C ASP A 18 -15.22 1.67 5.81
N GLY A 19 -14.47 2.72 6.20
CA GLY A 19 -13.92 2.86 7.55
C GLY A 19 -12.74 1.95 7.89
N ASN A 20 -12.22 1.19 6.91
CA ASN A 20 -11.10 0.27 7.06
C ASN A 20 -9.87 0.76 6.28
N TRP A 21 -8.69 0.45 6.80
CA TRP A 21 -7.43 0.83 6.18
C TRP A 21 -7.09 -0.10 5.02
N THR A 22 -6.59 0.47 3.93
CA THR A 22 -6.34 -0.27 2.70
C THR A 22 -4.95 0.05 2.15
N MET A 23 -4.28 -0.94 1.57
CA MET A 23 -3.23 -0.70 0.59
C MET A 23 -3.89 -0.49 -0.77
N GLU A 24 -3.54 0.58 -1.45
CA GLU A 24 -4.09 0.95 -2.74
C GLU A 24 -2.99 0.92 -3.79
N GLY A 25 -3.29 0.28 -4.93
CA GLY A 25 -2.53 0.37 -6.17
C GLY A 25 -3.35 1.11 -7.20
N ILE A 26 -2.78 2.19 -7.74
CA ILE A 26 -3.44 3.10 -8.68
C ILE A 26 -2.57 3.19 -9.93
N ASP A 27 -3.19 3.12 -11.10
CA ASP A 27 -2.52 3.34 -12.39
C ASP A 27 -2.05 4.80 -12.45
N TRP A 28 -0.75 5.00 -12.67
CA TRP A 28 -0.13 6.32 -12.56
C TRP A 28 -0.57 7.27 -13.68
N THR A 29 -0.81 6.74 -14.87
CA THR A 29 -1.19 7.53 -16.04
C THR A 29 -2.65 7.97 -15.98
N THR A 30 -3.55 7.07 -15.61
CA THR A 30 -5.00 7.26 -15.67
C THR A 30 -5.62 7.68 -14.34
N GLY A 31 -4.95 7.37 -13.23
CA GLY A 31 -5.50 7.55 -11.88
C GLY A 31 -6.56 6.50 -11.50
N GLU A 32 -6.80 5.48 -12.33
CA GLU A 32 -7.75 4.41 -12.03
C GLU A 32 -7.22 3.45 -10.96
N SER A 33 -8.12 2.94 -10.12
CA SER A 33 -7.76 1.94 -9.12
C SER A 33 -7.51 0.59 -9.80
N VAL A 34 -6.30 0.04 -9.63
CA VAL A 34 -5.91 -1.27 -10.18
C VAL A 34 -6.19 -2.37 -9.16
N PHE A 35 -5.84 -2.14 -7.90
CA PHE A 35 -6.18 -3.05 -6.80
C PHE A 35 -6.28 -2.33 -5.46
N HIS A 36 -6.92 -2.98 -4.51
CA HIS A 36 -6.84 -2.62 -3.10
C HIS A 36 -6.77 -3.88 -2.23
N TYR A 37 -6.12 -3.77 -1.08
CA TYR A 37 -6.07 -4.80 -0.05
C TYR A 37 -6.50 -4.23 1.29
N THR A 38 -7.66 -4.67 1.79
CA THR A 38 -8.20 -4.23 3.07
C THR A 38 -7.44 -4.89 4.21
N THR A 39 -6.68 -4.08 4.94
CA THR A 39 -6.01 -4.49 6.17
C THR A 39 -6.97 -4.52 7.35
N GLY A 40 -7.99 -3.66 7.33
CA GLY A 40 -9.06 -3.60 8.34
C GLY A 40 -8.83 -2.50 9.36
N SER A 41 -8.37 -2.88 10.55
CA SER A 41 -8.30 -2.04 11.75
C SER A 41 -7.34 -0.84 11.65
N THR A 42 -7.60 0.18 12.48
CA THR A 42 -6.71 1.33 12.74
C THR A 42 -5.29 0.95 13.13
N ARG A 43 -5.03 -0.29 13.58
CA ARG A 43 -3.67 -0.80 13.85
C ARG A 43 -2.73 -0.68 12.66
N TYR A 44 -3.27 -0.62 11.45
CA TYR A 44 -2.53 -0.54 10.19
C TYR A 44 -2.39 0.89 9.65
N ASN A 45 -2.76 1.89 10.43
CA ASN A 45 -2.52 3.29 10.09
C ASN A 45 -1.01 3.58 9.94
N THR A 46 -0.64 4.29 8.88
CA THR A 46 0.75 4.71 8.60
C THR A 46 1.27 5.71 9.61
N GLN A 47 0.42 6.49 10.26
CA GLN A 47 0.81 7.58 11.17
C GLN A 47 1.87 8.48 10.50
N PHE A 48 1.55 8.92 9.27
CA PHE A 48 2.39 9.74 8.39
C PHE A 48 3.63 9.05 7.81
N SER A 49 3.82 7.74 8.02
CA SER A 49 4.92 7.02 7.38
C SER A 49 4.76 6.94 5.85
N GLY A 50 5.90 6.74 5.19
CA GLY A 50 5.93 6.33 3.78
C GLY A 50 5.48 4.89 3.59
N VAL A 51 4.93 4.62 2.40
CA VAL A 51 4.96 3.29 1.80
C VAL A 51 6.35 3.08 1.21
N LEU A 52 6.87 1.86 1.27
CA LEU A 52 8.16 1.48 0.73
C LEU A 52 8.00 0.18 -0.07
N MET A 53 8.97 -0.08 -0.94
CA MET A 53 9.03 -1.28 -1.77
C MET A 53 10.42 -1.90 -1.63
N ASP A 54 10.48 -3.23 -1.50
CA ASP A 54 11.75 -3.95 -1.47
C ASP A 54 12.20 -4.40 -2.87
N GLN A 55 13.36 -5.06 -2.94
CA GLN A 55 13.96 -5.51 -4.19
C GLN A 55 13.12 -6.60 -4.89
N GLU A 56 12.25 -7.29 -4.15
CA GLU A 56 11.33 -8.30 -4.69
C GLU A 56 9.98 -7.69 -5.15
N GLY A 57 9.80 -6.39 -4.99
CA GLY A 57 8.58 -5.66 -5.34
C GLY A 57 7.44 -5.89 -4.35
N ARG A 58 7.74 -6.21 -3.08
CA ARG A 58 6.75 -6.27 -2.00
C ARG A 58 6.62 -4.91 -1.37
N LEU A 59 5.38 -4.53 -1.08
CA LEU A 59 5.06 -3.27 -0.41
C LEU A 59 5.17 -3.45 1.10
N PHE A 60 5.60 -2.41 1.81
CA PHE A 60 5.55 -2.36 3.26
C PHE A 60 5.41 -0.93 3.77
N HIS A 61 4.88 -0.78 4.98
CA HIS A 61 4.80 0.51 5.66
C HIS A 61 4.91 0.32 7.17
N THR A 62 5.35 1.37 7.88
CA THR A 62 5.41 1.34 9.34
C THR A 62 4.10 1.78 9.95
N THR A 63 3.78 1.20 11.09
CA THR A 63 2.66 1.56 11.95
C THR A 63 3.22 1.76 13.35
N ILE A 64 2.41 2.29 14.27
CA ILE A 64 2.79 2.33 15.69
C ILE A 64 2.96 0.93 16.31
N HIS A 65 2.50 -0.12 15.63
CA HIS A 65 2.59 -1.52 16.06
C HIS A 65 3.72 -2.31 15.38
N GLY A 66 4.56 -1.65 14.57
CA GLY A 66 5.66 -2.29 13.83
C GLY A 66 5.55 -2.13 12.32
N ILE A 67 6.27 -2.98 11.57
CA ILE A 67 6.31 -2.95 10.10
C ILE A 67 5.28 -3.94 9.55
N LEU A 68 4.38 -3.47 8.69
CA LEU A 68 3.49 -4.31 7.91
C LEU A 68 4.09 -4.54 6.53
N ARG A 69 4.22 -5.80 6.10
CA ARG A 69 4.61 -6.18 4.74
C ARG A 69 3.45 -6.91 4.06
N TYR A 70 3.19 -6.59 2.81
CA TYR A 70 2.16 -7.22 2.00
C TYR A 70 2.78 -8.37 1.21
N GLU A 71 2.37 -9.59 1.53
CA GLU A 71 2.82 -10.80 0.86
C GLU A 71 1.96 -11.11 -0.35
N ARG A 72 2.59 -11.71 -1.36
CA ARG A 72 1.86 -12.37 -2.45
C ARG A 72 1.33 -13.71 -1.92
N LEU A 73 0.13 -14.10 -2.34
CA LEU A 73 -0.35 -15.45 -2.06
C LEU A 73 0.62 -16.48 -2.67
N PRO A 74 0.83 -17.64 -2.01
CA PRO A 74 1.59 -18.74 -2.60
C PRO A 74 0.97 -19.12 -3.95
N ARG A 75 1.83 -19.40 -4.95
CA ARG A 75 1.41 -19.96 -6.23
C ARG A 75 1.16 -21.45 -6.12
#